data_AF-A0A147BWN0-F1
#
_entry.id   AF-A0A147BWN0-F1
#
_cell.length_a   1.000
_cell.length_b   1.000
_cell.length_c   1.000
_cell.angle_alpha   90.00
_cell.angle_beta   90.00
_cell.angle_gamma   90.00
#
_symmetry.space_group_name_H-M   'P 1'
#
loop_
_entity.id
_entity.type
_entity.pdbx_description
1 polymer ?
#
loop_
_entity_poly.entity_id
_entity_poly.type
_entity_poly.pdbx_seq_one_letter_code
_entity_poly.pdbx_strand_id
1 'polypeptide(L)'
;MFSVLVLALCLLISGGISEVDVEGTSTTDGELEETTLTTLLSGPVFNYSETNPELQNYQDAWKFVTSNESFLMTYRNFNTNPTGENTTSCVTATMIEKNETSDYVLHNVTFLNMTSNKTVSFTKSYYVISSECYTTKNVLNGTVFGTNTSELYPFAFADKNCAVIRKDSWSNDTFKACEMWVYASALGKGLSCCDFVFDLLCTRGYKQKTYDPELCKLKDTEMNADATASTASSS
;
A
#
# COMPACT_ATOMS: atom_id res chain seq x y z
N MET A 1 16.84 30.24 -8.84
CA MET A 1 16.77 30.77 -7.45
C MET A 1 15.50 31.61 -7.36
N PHE A 2 14.85 31.63 -6.18
CA PHE A 2 13.41 31.90 -5.89
C PHE A 2 12.57 30.62 -5.95
N SER A 3 12.47 29.78 -4.90
CA SER A 3 12.23 29.98 -3.46
C SER A 3 10.78 30.31 -3.10
N VAL A 4 10.04 29.25 -2.75
CA VAL A 4 9.09 29.08 -1.63
C VAL A 4 7.96 30.11 -1.47
N LEU A 5 6.71 29.65 -1.58
CA LEU A 5 5.72 29.55 -0.47
C LEU A 5 4.30 29.45 -1.06
N VAL A 6 3.77 28.24 -1.21
CA VAL A 6 2.30 28.02 -1.30
C VAL A 6 1.96 27.05 -0.19
N LEU A 7 1.86 27.58 1.02
CA LEU A 7 1.25 26.91 2.17
C LEU A 7 0.00 27.70 2.53
N ALA A 8 -1.03 26.97 2.95
CA ALA A 8 -2.36 27.42 3.36
C ALA A 8 -3.37 27.70 2.22
N LEU A 9 -3.94 26.61 1.69
CA LEU A 9 -5.25 26.66 1.02
C LEU A 9 -6.11 25.46 1.43
N CYS A 10 -6.35 25.28 2.73
CA CYS A 10 -7.32 24.30 3.23
C CYS A 10 -8.42 24.92 4.13
N LEU A 11 -8.54 26.25 4.20
CA LEU A 11 -9.49 26.93 5.10
C LEU A 11 -10.33 28.01 4.40
N LEU A 12 -10.97 27.73 3.27
CA LEU A 12 -11.97 28.65 2.71
C LEU A 12 -13.16 27.93 2.09
N ILE A 13 -13.96 27.27 2.91
CA ILE A 13 -15.38 27.06 2.59
C ILE A 13 -16.22 27.09 3.86
N SER A 14 -16.73 28.27 4.23
CA SER A 14 -18.07 28.48 4.82
C SER A 14 -18.30 29.93 5.21
N GLY A 15 -19.43 30.50 4.80
CA GLY A 15 -20.11 31.57 5.53
C GLY A 15 -20.16 32.91 4.81
N GLY A 16 -21.32 33.23 4.24
CA GLY A 16 -21.60 34.46 3.51
C GLY A 16 -21.57 35.75 4.34
N ILE A 17 -21.21 36.81 3.64
CA ILE A 17 -21.53 38.23 3.81
C ILE A 17 -22.83 38.52 4.57
N SER A 18 -22.73 39.33 5.63
CA SER A 18 -23.71 40.41 5.93
C SER A 18 -23.10 41.44 6.90
N GLU A 19 -23.07 42.70 6.49
CA GLU A 19 -22.77 43.89 7.32
C GLU A 19 -23.84 44.08 8.39
N VAL A 20 -23.45 44.42 9.63
CA VAL A 20 -24.13 45.41 10.50
C VAL A 20 -23.09 46.01 11.45
N ASP A 21 -22.85 47.32 11.31
CA ASP A 21 -22.18 48.19 12.30
C ASP A 21 -23.07 48.41 13.52
N VAL A 22 -22.55 48.23 14.75
CA VAL A 22 -22.89 49.08 15.91
C VAL A 22 -21.69 49.11 16.89
N GLU A 23 -21.25 50.33 17.18
CA GLU A 23 -20.21 50.76 18.11
C GLU A 23 -20.67 50.71 19.58
N GLY A 24 -19.81 50.28 20.52
CA GLY A 24 -20.07 50.47 21.97
C GLY A 24 -19.31 49.59 22.99
N THR A 25 -18.06 49.97 23.29
CA THR A 25 -17.42 50.04 24.65
C THR A 25 -17.19 48.77 25.53
N SER A 26 -15.89 48.46 25.75
CA SER A 26 -15.16 48.07 27.00
C SER A 26 -15.86 47.08 27.98
N THR A 27 -15.30 45.94 28.44
CA THR A 27 -13.95 45.65 28.95
C THR A 27 -13.84 44.15 29.26
N THR A 28 -12.73 43.52 28.87
CA THR A 28 -12.07 42.34 29.47
C THR A 28 -12.92 41.18 30.00
N ASP A 29 -13.09 40.15 29.16
CA ASP A 29 -13.07 38.74 29.58
C ASP A 29 -12.27 37.98 28.51
N GLY A 30 -10.98 37.77 28.76
CA GLY A 30 -10.09 37.03 27.88
C GLY A 30 -10.10 35.54 28.23
N GLU A 31 -11.22 34.87 28.00
CA GLU A 31 -11.23 33.42 27.82
C GLU A 31 -10.58 33.16 26.46
N LEU A 32 -9.26 32.96 26.49
CA LEU A 32 -8.47 32.65 25.31
C LEU A 32 -8.87 31.24 24.92
N GLU A 33 -9.78 31.16 23.95
CA GLU A 33 -10.17 29.94 23.28
C GLU A 33 -8.92 29.11 23.02
N GLU A 34 -8.86 27.98 23.72
CA GLU A 34 -7.91 26.91 23.49
C GLU A 34 -8.22 26.37 22.09
N THR A 35 -7.68 27.05 21.09
CA THR A 35 -7.61 26.56 19.73
C THR A 35 -6.78 25.30 19.85
N THR A 36 -7.46 24.16 19.96
CA THR A 36 -6.90 22.83 19.83
C THR A 36 -6.37 22.72 18.41
N LEU A 37 -5.20 23.33 18.19
CA LEU A 37 -4.27 23.02 17.13
C LEU A 37 -3.80 21.61 17.48
N THR A 38 -4.62 20.63 17.10
CA THR A 38 -4.20 19.25 17.04
C THR A 38 -3.01 19.29 16.09
N THR A 39 -1.81 19.16 16.64
CA THR A 39 -0.61 18.88 15.87
C THR A 39 -0.88 17.57 15.15
N LEU A 40 -1.52 17.66 13.97
CA LEU A 40 -1.62 16.55 13.05
C LEU A 40 -0.17 16.16 12.79
N LEU A 41 0.23 15.02 13.35
CA LEU A 41 1.51 14.40 13.04
C LEU A 41 1.58 14.36 11.51
N SER A 42 2.45 15.18 10.92
CA SER A 42 2.59 15.22 9.47
C SER A 42 3.14 13.87 9.03
N GLY A 43 2.33 13.14 8.25
CA GLY A 43 2.71 11.87 7.65
C GLY A 43 3.76 12.05 6.55
N PRO A 44 4.23 10.96 5.92
CA PRO A 44 5.13 11.08 4.79
C PRO A 44 4.49 11.84 3.63
N VAL A 45 5.31 12.58 2.89
CA VAL A 45 4.93 13.32 1.69
C VAL A 45 5.46 12.60 0.47
N PHE A 46 4.61 12.38 -0.53
CA PHE A 46 4.99 11.70 -1.77
C PHE A 46 4.74 12.59 -2.98
N ASN A 47 5.67 12.57 -3.93
CA ASN A 47 5.56 13.30 -5.20
C ASN A 47 4.97 12.41 -6.30
N TYR A 48 3.72 11.96 -6.09
CA TYR A 48 2.93 11.24 -7.09
C TYR A 48 1.66 12.03 -7.41
N SER A 49 1.24 12.04 -8.68
CA SER A 49 0.03 12.73 -9.12
C SER A 49 -1.24 12.22 -8.43
N GLU A 50 -1.25 10.96 -8.04
CA GLU A 50 -2.36 10.30 -7.36
C GLU A 50 -2.30 10.41 -5.83
N THR A 51 -1.24 11.00 -5.25
CA THR A 51 -1.22 11.34 -3.82
C THR A 51 -2.02 12.62 -3.60
N ASN A 52 -3.35 12.49 -3.66
CA ASN A 52 -4.32 13.56 -3.52
C ASN A 52 -5.39 13.15 -2.48
N PRO A 53 -5.59 13.91 -1.39
CA PRO A 53 -6.60 13.60 -0.36
C PRO A 53 -8.03 13.40 -0.88
N GLU A 54 -8.38 14.00 -2.03
CA GLU A 54 -9.69 13.77 -2.68
C GLU A 54 -9.87 12.32 -3.17
N LEU A 55 -8.78 11.58 -3.35
CA LEU A 55 -8.77 10.17 -3.78
C LEU A 55 -8.73 9.18 -2.60
N GLN A 56 -8.74 9.66 -1.34
CA GLN A 56 -8.51 8.81 -0.16
C GLN A 56 -9.48 7.63 -0.04
N ASN A 57 -10.72 7.77 -0.53
CA ASN A 57 -11.73 6.69 -0.55
C ASN A 57 -11.32 5.48 -1.42
N TYR A 58 -10.36 5.66 -2.31
CA TYR A 58 -9.80 4.62 -3.19
C TYR A 58 -8.41 4.19 -2.74
N GLN A 59 -7.94 4.59 -1.56
CA GLN A 59 -6.55 4.37 -1.11
C GLN A 59 -6.49 3.82 0.32
N ASP A 60 -7.56 3.19 0.80
CA ASP A 60 -7.63 2.60 2.14
C ASP A 60 -6.78 1.32 2.23
N ALA A 61 -5.54 1.50 2.68
CA ALA A 61 -4.58 0.43 2.84
C ALA A 61 -4.99 -0.51 3.98
N TRP A 62 -5.48 0.04 5.11
CA TRP A 62 -5.87 -0.75 6.28
C TRP A 62 -6.98 -1.75 5.92
N LYS A 63 -8.02 -1.28 5.24
CA LYS A 63 -9.12 -2.13 4.77
C LYS A 63 -8.64 -3.22 3.83
N PHE A 64 -7.69 -2.93 2.95
CA PHE A 64 -7.18 -3.92 2.02
C PHE A 64 -6.36 -5.01 2.74
N VAL A 65 -5.35 -4.61 3.52
CA VAL A 65 -4.35 -5.54 4.09
C VAL A 65 -4.83 -6.35 5.29
N THR A 66 -5.98 -6.01 5.87
CA THR A 66 -6.59 -6.74 7.00
C THR A 66 -7.65 -7.76 6.59
N SER A 67 -7.77 -8.03 5.28
CA SER A 67 -8.59 -9.14 4.78
C SER A 67 -8.05 -10.50 5.25
N ASN A 68 -8.95 -11.44 5.50
CA ASN A 68 -8.61 -12.83 5.81
C ASN A 68 -8.27 -13.66 4.54
N GLU A 69 -8.42 -13.09 3.35
CA GLU A 69 -8.06 -13.77 2.10
C GLU A 69 -6.55 -13.69 1.83
N SER A 70 -6.03 -14.69 1.12
CA SER A 70 -4.68 -14.61 0.56
C SER A 70 -4.61 -13.55 -0.53
N PHE A 71 -3.53 -12.79 -0.53
CA PHE A 71 -3.19 -11.81 -1.56
C PHE A 71 -2.21 -12.44 -2.55
N LEU A 72 -2.41 -12.22 -3.85
CA LEU A 72 -1.57 -12.70 -4.92
C LEU A 72 -0.99 -11.49 -5.66
N MET A 73 0.34 -11.39 -5.76
CA MET A 73 0.94 -10.32 -6.57
C MET A 73 0.92 -10.74 -8.03
N THR A 74 0.04 -10.17 -8.83
CA THR A 74 -0.08 -10.53 -10.26
C THR A 74 0.96 -9.85 -11.12
N TYR A 75 1.25 -8.58 -10.83
CA TYR A 75 2.21 -7.78 -11.58
C TYR A 75 3.15 -6.97 -10.70
N ARG A 76 4.34 -6.69 -11.23
CA ARG A 76 5.22 -5.60 -10.79
C ARG A 76 6.03 -5.07 -11.96
N ASN A 77 6.66 -3.91 -11.83
CA ASN A 77 7.48 -3.33 -12.90
C ASN A 77 8.96 -3.17 -12.53
N PHE A 78 9.41 -3.78 -11.43
CA PHE A 78 10.78 -3.76 -10.95
C PHE A 78 11.29 -5.19 -10.65
N ASN A 79 12.52 -5.32 -10.13
CA ASN A 79 13.12 -6.62 -9.76
C ASN A 79 13.34 -7.58 -10.93
N THR A 80 13.83 -7.04 -12.05
CA THR A 80 14.32 -7.83 -13.18
C THR A 80 15.80 -8.09 -13.04
N ASN A 81 16.24 -9.30 -13.41
CA ASN A 81 17.66 -9.50 -13.68
C ASN A 81 18.06 -8.72 -14.96
N PRO A 82 19.37 -8.59 -15.27
CA PRO A 82 19.84 -7.86 -16.45
C PRO A 82 19.30 -8.40 -17.80
N THR A 83 18.82 -9.65 -17.84
CA THR A 83 18.20 -10.27 -19.03
C THR A 83 16.69 -10.05 -19.10
N GLY A 84 16.08 -9.41 -18.09
CA GLY A 84 14.63 -9.17 -18.02
C GLY A 84 13.81 -10.36 -17.52
N GLU A 85 14.46 -11.44 -17.10
CA GLU A 85 13.81 -12.64 -16.58
C GLU A 85 13.34 -12.44 -15.13
N ASN A 86 12.25 -13.14 -14.81
CA ASN A 86 11.69 -13.15 -13.48
C ASN A 86 12.35 -14.21 -12.60
N THR A 87 13.06 -13.77 -11.56
CA THR A 87 13.67 -14.66 -10.56
C THR A 87 12.69 -15.06 -9.46
N THR A 88 11.51 -14.44 -9.41
CA THR A 88 10.52 -14.56 -8.33
C THR A 88 9.11 -14.79 -8.88
N SER A 89 8.52 -15.96 -8.68
CA SER A 89 7.13 -16.24 -9.09
C SER A 89 6.26 -16.62 -7.90
N CYS A 90 4.96 -16.77 -8.12
CA CYS A 90 3.98 -17.22 -7.14
C CYS A 90 4.04 -16.44 -5.82
N VAL A 91 4.20 -15.11 -5.93
CA VAL A 91 4.30 -14.26 -4.74
C VAL A 91 2.92 -14.15 -4.10
N THR A 92 2.82 -14.57 -2.84
CA THR A 92 1.59 -14.48 -2.06
C THR A 92 1.84 -13.85 -0.70
N ALA A 93 0.81 -13.24 -0.13
CA ALA A 93 0.80 -12.81 1.25
C ALA A 93 -0.46 -13.35 1.95
N THR A 94 -0.35 -13.63 3.25
CA THR A 94 -1.46 -14.05 4.11
C THR A 94 -1.33 -13.36 5.45
N MET A 95 -2.43 -12.85 5.99
CA MET A 95 -2.42 -12.24 7.31
C MET A 95 -2.25 -13.30 8.40
N ILE A 96 -1.28 -13.08 9.30
CA ILE A 96 -1.06 -13.89 10.50
C ILE A 96 -1.85 -13.29 11.66
N GLU A 97 -1.64 -11.99 11.92
CA GLU A 97 -2.27 -11.26 13.02
C GLU A 97 -2.42 -9.78 12.69
N LYS A 98 -3.32 -9.11 13.42
CA LYS A 98 -3.50 -7.67 13.38
C LYS A 98 -3.77 -7.12 14.78
N ASN A 99 -3.42 -5.85 14.96
CA ASN A 99 -3.79 -5.06 16.13
C ASN A 99 -4.44 -3.77 15.64
N GLU A 100 -5.76 -3.66 15.84
CA GLU A 100 -6.58 -2.52 15.45
C GLU A 100 -6.21 -1.24 16.20
N THR A 101 -5.71 -1.35 17.45
CA THR A 101 -5.37 -0.18 18.26
C THR A 101 -4.11 0.51 17.75
N SER A 102 -3.14 -0.27 17.26
CA SER A 102 -1.85 0.25 16.77
C SER A 102 -1.71 0.25 15.26
N ASP A 103 -2.77 -0.12 14.53
CA ASP A 103 -2.77 -0.27 13.07
C ASP A 103 -1.64 -1.15 12.55
N TYR A 104 -1.38 -2.21 13.31
CA TYR A 104 -0.32 -3.14 13.02
C TYR A 104 -0.90 -4.37 12.35
N VAL A 105 -0.21 -4.87 11.33
CA VAL A 105 -0.53 -6.15 10.70
C VAL A 105 0.75 -6.92 10.39
N LEU A 106 0.72 -8.22 10.65
CA LEU A 106 1.80 -9.15 10.33
C LEU A 106 1.35 -10.08 9.22
N HIS A 107 2.11 -10.14 8.13
CA HIS A 107 1.85 -11.05 7.03
C HIS A 107 2.94 -12.11 6.92
N ASN A 108 2.57 -13.33 6.54
CA ASN A 108 3.48 -14.28 5.94
C ASN A 108 3.52 -14.05 4.44
N VAL A 109 4.70 -13.79 3.89
CA VAL A 109 4.94 -13.60 2.46
C VAL A 109 5.70 -14.80 1.94
N THR A 110 5.21 -15.40 0.86
CA THR A 110 5.87 -16.51 0.17
C THR A 110 6.16 -16.17 -1.28
N PHE A 111 7.18 -16.81 -1.84
CA PHE A 111 7.43 -16.78 -3.27
C PHE A 111 8.20 -18.01 -3.73
N LEU A 112 7.99 -18.41 -4.99
CA LEU A 112 8.80 -19.41 -5.68
C LEU A 112 10.06 -18.75 -6.24
N ASN A 113 11.23 -19.15 -5.76
CA ASN A 113 12.50 -18.77 -6.36
C ASN A 113 12.71 -19.58 -7.65
N MET A 114 12.70 -18.92 -8.80
CA MET A 114 12.78 -19.59 -10.11
C MET A 114 14.18 -20.16 -10.40
N THR A 115 15.22 -19.67 -9.72
CA THR A 115 16.59 -20.17 -9.88
C THR A 115 16.81 -21.46 -9.11
N SER A 116 16.34 -21.54 -7.86
CA SER A 116 16.51 -22.72 -7.01
C SER A 116 15.33 -23.69 -7.06
N ASN A 117 14.20 -23.28 -7.66
CA ASN A 117 12.93 -24.00 -7.68
C ASN A 117 12.44 -24.36 -6.26
N LYS A 118 12.65 -23.46 -5.30
CA LYS A 118 12.21 -23.60 -3.91
C LYS A 118 11.28 -22.47 -3.51
N THR A 119 10.25 -22.79 -2.74
CA THR A 119 9.42 -21.80 -2.08
C THR A 119 10.18 -21.22 -0.90
N VAL A 120 10.26 -19.89 -0.86
CA VAL A 120 10.83 -19.11 0.24
C VAL A 120 9.67 -18.47 0.99
N SER A 121 9.75 -18.44 2.31
CA SER A 121 8.76 -17.84 3.21
C SER A 121 9.46 -16.89 4.17
N PHE A 122 8.86 -15.74 4.43
CA PHE A 122 9.32 -14.81 5.47
C PHE A 122 8.15 -14.00 6.00
N THR A 123 8.28 -13.50 7.22
CA THR A 123 7.30 -12.62 7.82
C THR A 123 7.65 -11.15 7.57
N LYS A 124 6.61 -10.34 7.35
CA LYS A 124 6.74 -8.90 7.15
C LYS A 124 5.67 -8.21 7.96
N SER A 125 6.10 -7.31 8.84
CA SER A 125 5.22 -6.48 9.65
C SER A 125 4.96 -5.16 8.95
N TYR A 126 3.81 -4.57 9.24
CA TYR A 126 3.43 -3.24 8.75
C TYR A 126 2.76 -2.45 9.86
N TYR A 127 3.17 -1.20 10.02
CA TYR A 127 2.32 -0.17 10.60
C TYR A 127 1.63 0.57 9.46
N VAL A 128 0.30 0.69 9.52
CA VAL A 128 -0.48 1.36 8.48
C VAL A 128 -0.76 2.79 8.91
N ILE A 129 -0.18 3.72 8.16
CA ILE A 129 -0.15 5.15 8.49
C ILE A 129 -0.83 5.97 7.39
N SER A 130 -1.18 7.21 7.74
CA SER A 130 -1.67 8.20 6.77
C SER A 130 -0.49 9.03 6.23
N SER A 131 -0.51 9.34 4.94
CA SER A 131 0.34 10.39 4.38
C SER A 131 -0.11 11.77 4.84
N GLU A 132 0.70 12.80 4.58
CA GLU A 132 0.33 14.18 4.89
C GLU A 132 -1.03 14.56 4.29
N CYS A 133 -1.87 15.26 5.07
CA CYS A 133 -3.23 15.68 4.72
C CYS A 133 -4.27 14.56 4.50
N TYR A 134 -3.93 13.30 4.80
CA TYR A 134 -4.88 12.20 4.71
C TYR A 134 -5.49 11.87 6.07
N THR A 135 -6.80 11.60 6.09
CA THR A 135 -7.45 10.96 7.24
C THR A 135 -7.47 9.44 7.11
N THR A 136 -7.53 8.94 5.88
CA THR A 136 -7.45 7.51 5.57
C THR A 136 -6.01 7.00 5.66
N LYS A 137 -5.84 5.83 6.26
CA LYS A 137 -4.55 5.13 6.33
C LYS A 137 -4.23 4.52 4.98
N ASN A 138 -3.36 5.18 4.23
CA ASN A 138 -3.07 4.88 2.83
C ASN A 138 -1.63 4.42 2.56
N VAL A 139 -0.83 4.23 3.60
CA VAL A 139 0.59 3.86 3.45
C VAL A 139 0.90 2.69 4.37
N LEU A 140 1.56 1.66 3.84
CA LEU A 140 2.21 0.66 4.68
C LEU A 140 3.65 1.09 4.97
N ASN A 141 4.00 1.13 6.25
CA ASN A 141 5.38 1.22 6.71
C ASN A 141 5.86 -0.18 7.10
N GLY A 142 6.50 -0.87 6.15
CA GLY A 142 6.74 -2.31 6.22
C GLY A 142 8.18 -2.68 6.57
N THR A 143 8.35 -3.64 7.49
CA THR A 143 9.64 -4.17 7.94
C THR A 143 9.69 -5.68 7.73
N VAL A 144 10.72 -6.17 7.06
CA VAL A 144 10.97 -7.61 6.95
C VAL A 144 11.56 -8.11 8.26
N PHE A 145 11.05 -9.23 8.79
CA PHE A 145 11.55 -9.77 10.05
C PHE A 145 13.06 -10.07 9.97
N GLY A 146 13.79 -9.69 11.01
CA GLY A 146 15.25 -9.82 11.06
C GLY A 146 16.01 -8.70 10.36
N THR A 147 15.32 -7.70 9.77
CA THR A 147 15.94 -6.47 9.28
C THR A 147 15.57 -5.28 10.16
N ASN A 148 16.39 -4.21 10.11
CA ASN A 148 16.16 -2.97 10.85
C ASN A 148 15.70 -1.82 9.93
N THR A 149 15.27 -2.14 8.71
CA THR A 149 14.95 -1.14 7.70
C THR A 149 13.49 -1.29 7.29
N SER A 150 12.75 -0.21 7.45
CA SER A 150 11.37 -0.12 6.98
C SER A 150 11.30 0.58 5.62
N GLU A 151 10.31 0.19 4.82
CA GLU A 151 10.05 0.76 3.51
C GLU A 151 8.59 1.21 3.42
N LEU A 152 8.35 2.28 2.66
CA LEU A 152 7.02 2.85 2.48
C LEU A 152 6.36 2.31 1.21
N TYR A 153 5.09 1.96 1.35
CA TYR A 153 4.24 1.44 0.29
C TYR A 153 2.93 2.23 0.22
N PRO A 154 2.93 3.43 -0.40
CA PRO A 154 1.72 4.20 -0.57
C PRO A 154 0.78 3.51 -1.57
N PHE A 155 -0.50 3.48 -1.23
CA PHE A 155 -1.56 2.92 -2.05
C PHE A 155 -1.95 3.94 -3.12
N ALA A 156 -1.76 3.57 -4.39
CA ALA A 156 -2.23 4.38 -5.51
C ALA A 156 -3.74 4.16 -5.74
N PHE A 157 -4.20 2.92 -5.59
CA PHE A 157 -5.60 2.52 -5.69
C PHE A 157 -5.85 1.20 -4.95
N ALA A 158 -7.01 1.04 -4.35
CA ALA A 158 -7.52 -0.22 -3.82
C ALA A 158 -9.04 -0.27 -3.90
N ASP A 159 -9.55 -1.46 -4.20
CA ASP A 159 -10.98 -1.78 -4.15
C ASP A 159 -11.22 -3.13 -3.46
N LYS A 160 -12.42 -3.69 -3.62
CA LYS A 160 -12.81 -4.97 -3.02
C LYS A 160 -12.13 -6.21 -3.63
N ASN A 161 -11.39 -6.07 -4.72
CA ASN A 161 -10.78 -7.17 -5.46
C ASN A 161 -9.25 -7.06 -5.53
N CYS A 162 -8.72 -5.84 -5.58
CA CYS A 162 -7.31 -5.61 -5.89
C CYS A 162 -6.78 -4.26 -5.38
N ALA A 163 -5.45 -4.13 -5.39
CA ALA A 163 -4.74 -2.91 -5.06
C ALA A 163 -3.55 -2.69 -6.00
N VAL A 164 -3.29 -1.43 -6.32
CA VAL A 164 -2.08 -0.94 -6.98
C VAL A 164 -1.29 -0.17 -5.94
N ILE A 165 -0.09 -0.66 -5.64
CA ILE A 165 0.73 -0.20 -4.53
C ILE A 165 2.07 0.26 -5.07
N ARG A 166 2.57 1.40 -4.60
CA ARG A 166 3.92 1.88 -4.94
C ARG A 166 4.97 1.17 -4.11
N LYS A 167 6.16 0.98 -4.70
CA LYS A 167 7.39 0.65 -3.98
C LYS A 167 8.24 1.93 -3.93
N ASP A 168 8.02 2.75 -2.91
CA ASP A 168 8.52 4.13 -2.88
C ASP A 168 10.05 4.20 -2.93
N SER A 169 10.73 3.35 -2.16
CA SER A 169 12.20 3.27 -2.11
C SER A 169 12.86 2.93 -3.44
N TRP A 170 12.09 2.41 -4.42
CA TRP A 170 12.58 1.98 -5.73
C TRP A 170 12.07 2.89 -6.86
N SER A 171 11.40 3.98 -6.47
CA SER A 171 10.91 5.02 -7.37
C SER A 171 11.89 6.20 -7.40
N ASN A 172 11.90 6.91 -8.52
CA ASN A 172 12.60 8.17 -8.71
C ASN A 172 11.76 9.06 -9.65
N ASP A 173 12.28 10.21 -10.07
CA ASP A 173 11.51 11.16 -10.90
C ASP A 173 11.02 10.57 -12.23
N THR A 174 11.77 9.67 -12.85
CA THR A 174 11.46 9.11 -14.18
C THR A 174 10.84 7.72 -14.13
N PHE A 175 11.13 6.95 -13.09
CA PHE A 175 10.65 5.58 -12.90
C PHE A 175 9.84 5.45 -11.61
N LYS A 176 8.67 4.84 -11.71
CA LYS A 176 7.73 4.71 -10.59
C LYS A 176 7.44 3.24 -10.35
N ALA A 177 8.03 2.67 -9.32
CA ALA A 177 7.93 1.24 -9.02
C ALA A 177 6.55 0.90 -8.41
N CYS A 178 5.94 -0.18 -8.89
CA CYS A 178 4.62 -0.63 -8.47
C CYS A 178 4.50 -2.14 -8.35
N GLU A 179 3.54 -2.54 -7.54
CA GLU A 179 3.04 -3.89 -7.38
C GLU A 179 1.51 -3.88 -7.60
N MET A 180 0.98 -4.91 -8.25
CA MET A 180 -0.45 -5.18 -8.32
C MET A 180 -0.77 -6.42 -7.51
N TRP A 181 -1.62 -6.25 -6.51
CA TRP A 181 -2.07 -7.30 -5.62
C TRP A 181 -3.55 -7.56 -5.83
N VAL A 182 -3.94 -8.83 -5.82
CA VAL A 182 -5.33 -9.25 -5.99
C VAL A 182 -5.69 -10.23 -4.89
N TYR A 183 -6.92 -10.20 -4.42
CA TYR A 183 -7.40 -11.27 -3.56
C TYR A 183 -7.49 -12.58 -4.33
N ALA A 184 -7.20 -13.69 -3.66
CA ALA A 184 -7.25 -15.02 -4.28
C ALA A 184 -8.64 -15.32 -4.87
N SER A 185 -9.72 -14.90 -4.21
CA SER A 185 -11.08 -15.05 -4.73
C SER A 185 -11.36 -14.22 -5.98
N ALA A 186 -10.55 -13.19 -6.26
CA ALA A 186 -10.68 -12.31 -7.41
C ALA A 186 -9.83 -12.74 -8.61
N LEU A 187 -9.00 -13.77 -8.45
CA LEU A 187 -8.19 -14.31 -9.53
C LEU A 187 -9.06 -14.81 -10.69
N GLY A 188 -8.76 -14.37 -11.91
CA GLY A 188 -9.52 -14.72 -13.11
C GLY A 188 -10.83 -13.95 -13.29
N LYS A 189 -11.19 -13.06 -12.36
CA LYS A 189 -12.23 -12.05 -12.60
C LYS A 189 -11.65 -10.93 -13.48
N GLY A 190 -12.49 -10.24 -14.26
CA GLY A 190 -12.05 -9.03 -14.96
C GLY A 190 -11.73 -7.93 -13.96
N LEU A 191 -10.45 -7.57 -13.81
CA LEU A 191 -9.94 -6.57 -12.86
C LEU A 191 -9.75 -5.21 -13.52
N SER A 192 -10.71 -4.81 -14.37
CA SER A 192 -10.55 -3.70 -15.32
C SER A 192 -10.10 -2.38 -14.67
N CYS A 193 -10.49 -2.09 -13.43
CA CYS A 193 -10.07 -0.89 -12.72
C CYS A 193 -8.60 -0.94 -12.28
N CYS A 194 -8.17 -1.99 -11.58
CA CYS A 194 -6.76 -2.11 -11.18
C CYS A 194 -5.83 -2.29 -12.37
N ASP A 195 -6.24 -3.05 -13.40
CA ASP A 195 -5.47 -3.17 -14.63
C ASP A 195 -5.28 -1.81 -15.28
N PHE A 196 -6.35 -1.02 -15.43
CA PHE A 196 -6.28 0.33 -15.96
C PHE A 196 -5.39 1.26 -15.12
N VAL A 197 -5.55 1.26 -13.79
CA VAL A 197 -4.76 2.12 -12.90
C VAL A 197 -3.29 1.72 -12.91
N PHE A 198 -2.99 0.41 -12.87
CA PHE A 198 -1.62 -0.08 -12.98
C PHE A 198 -1.01 0.36 -14.32
N ASP A 199 -1.75 0.21 -15.42
CA ASP A 199 -1.24 0.57 -16.73
C ASP A 199 -1.07 2.09 -16.89
N LEU A 200 -1.94 2.89 -16.26
CA LEU A 200 -1.83 4.34 -16.26
C LEU A 200 -0.61 4.83 -15.45
N LEU A 201 -0.37 4.25 -14.28
CA LEU A 201 0.56 4.78 -13.29
C LEU A 201 1.94 4.12 -13.29
N CYS A 202 2.05 2.89 -13.81
CA CYS A 202 3.19 2.01 -13.59
C CYS A 202 3.85 1.52 -14.89
N THR A 203 3.14 1.41 -16.01
CA THR A 203 3.73 0.93 -17.27
C THR A 203 4.29 2.06 -18.13
N ARG A 204 5.50 2.48 -17.79
CA ARG A 204 6.44 3.03 -18.78
C ARG A 204 7.63 2.08 -18.93
N GLY A 205 7.43 1.01 -19.71
CA GLY A 205 8.51 0.15 -20.21
C GLY A 205 8.37 -1.34 -19.89
N TYR A 206 8.02 -1.72 -18.66
CA TYR A 206 8.06 -3.12 -18.23
C TYR A 206 6.90 -3.49 -17.28
N LYS A 207 6.30 -4.67 -17.50
CA LYS A 207 5.25 -5.28 -16.66
C LYS A 207 5.57 -6.77 -16.52
N GLN A 208 6.03 -7.16 -15.34
CA GLN A 208 6.35 -8.55 -15.01
C GLN A 208 5.12 -9.26 -14.50
N LYS A 209 4.83 -10.45 -15.03
CA LYS A 209 3.86 -11.36 -14.41
C LYS A 209 4.56 -12.11 -13.26
N THR A 210 4.09 -11.91 -12.04
CA THR A 210 4.62 -12.54 -10.82
C THR A 210 3.75 -13.66 -10.29
N TYR A 211 2.54 -13.81 -10.80
CA TYR A 211 1.66 -14.92 -10.47
C TYR A 211 1.04 -15.52 -11.72
N ASP A 212 1.33 -16.81 -11.95
CA ASP A 212 0.72 -17.60 -13.00
C ASP A 212 -0.10 -18.73 -12.37
N PRO A 213 -1.44 -18.72 -12.50
CA PRO A 213 -2.29 -19.72 -11.86
C PRO A 213 -1.95 -21.16 -12.24
N GLU A 214 -1.48 -21.41 -13.46
CA GLU A 214 -1.14 -22.76 -13.91
C GLU A 214 0.15 -23.24 -13.24
N LEU A 215 1.18 -22.39 -13.25
CA LEU A 215 2.46 -22.68 -12.60
C LEU A 215 2.31 -22.84 -11.09
N CYS A 216 1.59 -21.91 -10.45
CA CYS A 216 1.54 -21.83 -9.00
C CYS A 216 0.69 -22.94 -8.37
N LYS A 217 -0.45 -23.31 -8.99
CA LYS A 217 -1.28 -24.43 -8.50
C LYS A 217 -0.58 -25.78 -8.60
N LEU A 218 0.20 -26.01 -9.66
CA LEU A 218 0.97 -27.26 -9.81
C LEU A 218 1.99 -27.41 -8.67
N LYS A 219 2.66 -26.31 -8.30
CA LYS A 219 3.65 -26.31 -7.24
C LYS A 219 3.06 -26.48 -5.84
N ASP A 220 1.88 -25.92 -5.58
CA ASP A 220 1.15 -26.17 -4.34
C ASP A 220 0.80 -27.66 -4.18
N THR A 221 0.47 -28.34 -5.29
CA THR A 221 0.10 -29.75 -5.30
C THR A 221 1.32 -30.66 -5.07
N GLU A 222 2.46 -30.37 -5.70
CA GLU A 222 3.71 -31.10 -5.49
C GLU A 222 4.20 -31.00 -4.03
N MET A 223 4.10 -29.82 -3.43
CA MET A 223 4.50 -29.58 -2.04
C MET A 223 3.62 -30.36 -1.03
N ASN A 224 2.30 -30.41 -1.26
CA ASN A 224 1.39 -31.17 -0.41
C ASN A 224 1.62 -32.68 -0.52
N ALA A 225 1.98 -33.19 -1.71
CA ALA A 225 2.31 -34.59 -1.90
C ALA A 225 3.60 -34.99 -1.15
N ASP A 226 4.64 -34.15 -1.19
CA ASP A 226 5.92 -34.41 -0.52
C ASP A 226 5.80 -34.34 1.02
N ALA A 227 5.00 -33.41 1.54
CA ALA A 227 4.68 -33.32 2.97
C ALA A 227 3.89 -34.56 3.48
N THR A 228 3.00 -35.10 2.65
CA THR A 228 2.23 -36.31 2.97
C THR A 228 3.09 -37.57 2.90
N ALA A 229 4.01 -37.65 1.93
CA ALA A 229 4.95 -38.77 1.82
C ALA A 229 5.94 -38.84 2.99
N SER A 230 6.42 -37.68 3.45
CA SER A 230 7.36 -37.58 4.58
C SER A 230 6.72 -37.87 5.95
N THR A 231 5.42 -37.59 6.11
CA THR A 231 4.66 -38.03 7.30
C THR A 231 4.32 -39.53 7.27
N ALA A 232 4.07 -40.10 6.09
CA ALA A 232 3.84 -41.54 5.95
C ALA A 232 5.11 -42.38 6.16
N SER A 233 6.31 -41.86 5.84
CA SER A 233 7.59 -42.56 6.04
C SER A 233 8.15 -42.48 7.46
N SER A 234 7.51 -41.73 8.36
CA SER A 234 7.91 -41.55 9.76
C SER A 234 6.99 -42.27 10.76
N SER A 235 6.12 -43.15 10.26
CA SER A 235 5.19 -44.00 11.04
C SER A 235 5.67 -45.45 11.13
#